data_AF-A0A4E0QB02-F1
#
_entry.id   AF-A0A4E0QB02-F1
#
_cell.length_a   1.000
_cell.length_b   1.000
_cell.length_c   1.000
_cell.angle_alpha   90.00
_cell.angle_beta   90.00
_cell.angle_gamma   90.00
#
_symmetry.space_group_name_H-M   'P 1'
#
loop_
_entity.id
_entity.type
_entity.pdbx_description
1 polymer ?
#
loop_
_entity_poly.entity_id
_entity_poly.type
_entity_poly.pdbx_seq_one_letter_code
_entity_poly.pdbx_strand_id
1 'polypeptide(L)'
;MERWSPGQLQETDPYEFEKLLAQLFRKMEYIVEETKFSHDRGIDLLIRIEHFGLSHTWIVQAKRYTDPVGVKAVREYSSLRYRDHVDGVIIVTTSHFTREAQEEAAEHNVKLIDGNLLAEMLNHYLPEVSEGPQITQISEKESRSSSTSTVLRRGEDTLAAEPVNLGKERFTIMITNKNIFFKKENNGVLSRKENVELRIQVRDIIGIHVEKQHMFLIAGQKQLTVYPLSSKRKDRIAEILDNLRPEYVRGEHLIMSSRRNSSMTILTSKRLVQLDIESGVMNNIVLSKIVGIEIEGGFLKKDRLAISESSNGMNAMKKHFLEVEDIPRWKEETEQMVRVS
;
A
#
# COMPACT_ATOMS: atom_id res chain seq x y z
N MET A 1 14.22 -12.94 34.79
CA MET A 1 13.75 -12.53 33.45
C MET A 1 14.54 -13.38 32.47
N GLU A 2 13.90 -14.37 31.87
CA GLU A 2 14.57 -15.28 30.94
C GLU A 2 14.96 -14.50 29.67
N ARG A 3 16.21 -14.67 29.24
CA ARG A 3 16.76 -14.02 28.04
C ARG A 3 16.77 -15.05 26.92
N TRP A 4 16.49 -14.63 25.69
CA TRP A 4 16.65 -15.44 24.50
C TRP A 4 18.09 -15.95 24.40
N SER A 5 18.23 -17.23 24.06
CA SER A 5 19.50 -17.91 23.80
C SER A 5 19.42 -18.72 22.50
N PRO A 6 20.55 -18.99 21.84
CA PRO A 6 20.57 -19.82 20.63
C PRO A 6 19.91 -21.20 20.83
N GLY A 7 20.08 -21.81 22.01
CA GLY A 7 19.45 -23.10 22.33
C GLY A 7 17.92 -23.05 22.28
N GLN A 8 17.30 -22.01 22.87
CA GLN A 8 15.85 -21.82 22.83
C GLN A 8 15.34 -21.57 21.40
N LEU A 9 16.12 -20.86 20.58
CA LEU A 9 15.76 -20.60 19.18
C LEU A 9 15.75 -21.90 18.35
N GLN A 10 16.66 -22.83 18.63
CA GLN A 10 16.70 -24.14 17.97
C GLN A 10 15.50 -25.03 18.33
N GLU A 11 14.95 -24.87 19.55
CA GLU A 11 13.76 -25.59 20.02
C GLU A 11 12.44 -25.05 19.46
N THR A 12 12.46 -23.88 18.82
CA THR A 12 11.26 -23.26 18.24
C THR A 12 10.81 -24.03 17.00
N ASP A 13 9.49 -24.19 16.79
CA ASP A 13 8.96 -24.75 15.54
C ASP A 13 9.33 -23.85 14.34
N PRO A 14 9.64 -24.39 13.13
CA PRO A 14 10.00 -23.57 11.97
C PRO A 14 9.00 -22.44 11.65
N TYR A 15 7.69 -22.69 11.77
CA TYR A 15 6.67 -21.69 11.51
C TYR A 15 6.63 -20.61 12.60
N GLU A 16 6.80 -21.02 13.86
CA GLU A 16 6.92 -20.08 14.98
C GLU A 16 8.23 -19.28 14.93
N PHE A 17 9.30 -19.85 14.37
CA PHE A 17 10.56 -19.18 14.14
C PHE A 17 10.41 -18.08 13.07
N GLU A 18 9.74 -18.34 11.95
CA GLU A 18 9.42 -17.33 10.94
C GLU A 18 8.57 -16.18 11.51
N LYS A 19 7.56 -16.52 12.33
CA LYS A 19 6.75 -15.52 13.04
C LYS A 19 7.59 -14.69 14.02
N LEU A 20 8.49 -15.32 14.76
CA LEU A 20 9.38 -14.63 15.69
C LEU A 20 10.27 -13.61 14.96
N LEU A 21 10.82 -14.00 13.79
CA LEU A 21 11.57 -13.08 12.93
C LEU A 21 10.69 -11.95 12.41
N ALA A 22 9.46 -12.24 11.99
CA ALA A 22 8.53 -11.21 11.56
C ALA A 22 8.22 -10.22 12.70
N GLN A 23 8.05 -10.70 13.93
CA GLN A 23 7.87 -9.85 15.11
C GLN A 23 9.12 -9.00 15.40
N LEU A 24 10.31 -9.60 15.34
CA LEU A 24 11.57 -8.91 15.53
C LEU A 24 11.73 -7.76 14.53
N PHE A 25 11.60 -8.03 13.23
CA PHE A 25 11.78 -6.99 12.20
C PHE A 25 10.69 -5.91 12.29
N ARG A 26 9.45 -6.25 12.68
CA ARG A 26 8.41 -5.25 12.99
C ARG A 26 8.79 -4.37 14.17
N LYS A 27 9.44 -4.93 15.19
CA LYS A 27 9.91 -4.18 16.37
C LYS A 27 11.11 -3.29 16.08
N MET A 28 11.89 -3.66 15.08
CA MET A 28 12.92 -2.80 14.49
C MET A 28 12.34 -1.75 13.53
N GLU A 29 11.02 -1.56 13.52
CA GLU A 29 10.29 -0.58 12.71
C GLU A 29 10.34 -0.84 11.19
N TYR A 30 10.68 -2.06 10.77
CA TYR A 30 10.60 -2.44 9.37
C TYR A 30 9.18 -2.87 8.98
N ILE A 31 8.79 -2.60 7.74
CA ILE A 31 7.55 -3.13 7.17
C ILE A 31 7.80 -4.58 6.80
N VAL A 32 7.02 -5.52 7.33
CA VAL A 32 7.19 -6.96 7.12
C VAL A 32 5.99 -7.57 6.42
N GLU A 33 6.23 -8.17 5.26
CA GLU A 33 5.29 -9.01 4.53
C GLU A 33 5.69 -10.49 4.71
N GLU A 34 4.81 -11.26 5.34
CA GLU A 34 4.95 -12.72 5.46
C GLU A 34 4.54 -13.36 4.13
N THR A 35 5.43 -14.10 3.48
CA THR A 35 5.15 -14.71 2.19
C THR A 35 4.50 -16.08 2.38
N LYS A 36 3.21 -16.21 2.03
CA LYS A 36 2.52 -17.50 2.02
C LYS A 36 2.92 -18.31 0.78
N PHE A 37 4.15 -18.79 0.68
CA PHE A 37 4.53 -19.74 -0.39
C PHE A 37 5.74 -20.59 -0.01
N SER A 38 5.50 -21.63 0.80
CA SER A 38 6.41 -22.77 0.98
C SER A 38 6.53 -23.67 -0.27
N HIS A 39 6.12 -23.19 -1.44
CA HIS A 39 5.91 -24.01 -2.64
C HIS A 39 6.65 -23.51 -3.88
N ASP A 40 7.80 -22.83 -3.76
CA ASP A 40 8.89 -23.13 -4.73
C ASP A 40 10.24 -22.43 -4.54
N ARG A 41 10.43 -21.39 -3.71
CA ARG A 41 11.71 -20.65 -3.77
C ARG A 41 12.22 -20.02 -2.47
N GLY A 42 11.94 -20.63 -1.33
CA GLY A 42 12.61 -20.37 -0.04
C GLY A 42 12.31 -19.04 0.67
N ILE A 43 11.68 -18.03 0.05
CA ILE A 43 11.45 -16.76 0.75
C ILE A 43 10.49 -16.94 1.93
N ASP A 44 10.95 -16.54 3.11
CA ASP A 44 10.15 -16.62 4.33
C ASP A 44 9.53 -15.26 4.68
N LEU A 45 10.31 -14.16 4.56
CA LEU A 45 9.80 -12.79 4.74
C LEU A 45 10.32 -11.83 3.68
N LEU A 46 9.52 -10.81 3.37
CA LEU A 46 9.96 -9.59 2.71
C LEU A 46 9.92 -8.46 3.72
N ILE A 47 11.05 -7.78 3.93
CA ILE A 47 11.11 -6.60 4.79
C ILE A 47 11.43 -5.37 3.96
N ARG A 48 10.87 -4.22 4.34
CA ARG A 48 11.13 -2.94 3.71
C ARG A 48 11.60 -1.97 4.78
N ILE A 49 12.80 -1.45 4.57
CA ILE A 49 13.44 -0.45 5.40
C ILE A 49 13.17 0.90 4.74
N GLU A 50 12.50 1.78 5.44
CA GLU A 50 12.19 3.12 4.97
C GLU A 50 12.92 4.13 5.84
N HIS A 51 13.87 4.85 5.26
CA HIS A 51 14.63 5.87 5.98
C HIS A 51 14.95 7.04 5.04
N PHE A 52 14.67 8.26 5.49
CA PHE A 52 14.97 9.49 4.72
C PHE A 52 14.42 9.47 3.29
N GLY A 53 13.21 8.93 3.10
CA GLY A 53 12.58 8.81 1.77
C GLY A 53 13.14 7.71 0.87
N LEU A 54 14.13 6.94 1.33
CA LEU A 54 14.66 5.77 0.62
C LEU A 54 13.95 4.51 1.12
N SER A 55 13.50 3.67 0.19
CA SER A 55 12.87 2.38 0.46
C SER A 55 13.75 1.26 -0.06
N HIS A 56 14.29 0.44 0.84
CA HIS A 56 15.08 -0.74 0.49
C HIS A 56 14.30 -2.00 0.87
N THR A 57 14.02 -2.84 -0.11
CA THR A 57 13.30 -4.10 0.06
C THR A 57 14.30 -5.24 0.17
N TRP A 58 14.27 -5.95 1.28
CA TRP A 58 15.15 -7.07 1.57
C TRP A 58 14.35 -8.36 1.67
N ILE A 59 14.87 -9.41 1.07
CA ILE A 59 14.39 -10.77 1.32
C ILE A 59 15.04 -11.30 2.58
N VAL A 60 14.25 -11.89 3.47
CA VAL A 60 14.76 -12.63 4.62
C VAL A 60 14.49 -14.11 4.41
N GLN A 61 15.57 -14.90 4.46
CA GLN A 61 15.54 -16.35 4.50
C GLN A 61 15.83 -16.81 5.92
N ALA A 62 14.89 -17.52 6.54
CA ALA A 62 15.01 -18.18 7.82
C ALA A 62 15.54 -19.62 7.65
N LYS A 63 16.57 -19.98 8.43
CA LYS A 63 17.15 -21.33 8.49
C LYS A 63 17.29 -21.79 9.92
N ARG A 64 16.28 -22.49 10.41
CA ARG A 64 16.33 -23.15 11.72
C ARG A 64 17.17 -24.42 11.64
N TYR A 65 18.48 -24.29 11.80
CA TYR A 65 19.45 -25.38 11.76
C TYR A 65 20.18 -25.55 13.09
N THR A 66 20.67 -26.76 13.32
CA THR A 66 21.61 -27.08 14.40
C THR A 66 23.05 -27.02 13.89
N ASP A 67 23.30 -27.51 12.68
CA ASP A 67 24.62 -27.52 12.05
C ASP A 67 25.01 -26.17 11.44
N PRO A 68 26.32 -25.87 11.33
CA PRO A 68 26.79 -24.66 10.69
C PRO A 68 26.33 -24.52 9.23
N VAL A 69 25.96 -23.29 8.85
CA VAL A 69 25.55 -22.94 7.50
C VAL A 69 26.77 -22.68 6.62
N GLY A 70 26.93 -23.48 5.57
CA GLY A 70 28.04 -23.39 4.62
C GLY A 70 27.76 -22.57 3.35
N VAL A 71 28.81 -22.39 2.55
CA VAL A 71 28.85 -21.61 1.29
C VAL A 71 27.68 -21.90 0.34
N LYS A 72 27.28 -23.18 0.22
CA LYS A 72 26.20 -23.59 -0.69
C LYS A 72 24.90 -22.85 -0.42
N ALA A 73 24.51 -22.71 0.85
CA ALA A 73 23.28 -22.02 1.23
C ALA A 73 23.36 -20.52 0.90
N VAL A 74 24.51 -19.89 1.16
CA VAL A 74 24.72 -18.47 0.82
C VAL A 74 24.59 -18.23 -0.67
N ARG A 75 25.22 -19.06 -1.51
CA ARG A 75 25.12 -18.96 -2.97
C ARG A 75 23.70 -19.13 -3.48
N GLU A 76 23.00 -20.14 -2.98
CA GLU A 76 21.60 -20.42 -3.34
C GLU A 76 20.71 -19.19 -3.14
N TYR A 77 20.75 -18.58 -1.94
CA TYR A 77 19.90 -17.44 -1.60
C TYR A 77 20.42 -16.12 -2.14
N SER A 78 21.70 -16.00 -2.45
CA SER A 78 22.26 -14.78 -3.06
C SER A 78 21.58 -14.44 -4.39
N SER A 79 21.08 -15.45 -5.12
CA SER A 79 20.36 -15.27 -6.38
C SER A 79 19.01 -14.57 -6.22
N LEU A 80 18.43 -14.58 -5.01
CA LEU A 80 17.14 -13.96 -4.72
C LEU A 80 17.17 -12.44 -4.86
N ARG A 81 18.35 -11.81 -4.77
CA ARG A 81 18.53 -10.37 -5.00
C ARG A 81 18.17 -9.93 -6.41
N TYR A 82 18.18 -10.85 -7.39
CA TYR A 82 17.87 -10.53 -8.78
C TYR A 82 16.36 -10.51 -9.08
N ARG A 83 15.51 -10.71 -8.07
CA ARG A 83 14.07 -10.54 -8.23
C ARG A 83 13.73 -9.06 -8.37
N ASP A 84 12.67 -8.80 -9.13
CA ASP A 84 12.15 -7.44 -9.30
C ASP A 84 11.88 -6.82 -7.93
N HIS A 85 12.37 -5.59 -7.76
CA HIS A 85 12.17 -4.78 -6.56
C HIS A 85 12.77 -5.34 -5.26
N VAL A 86 13.87 -6.10 -5.35
CA VAL A 86 14.67 -6.54 -4.20
C VAL A 86 16.05 -5.88 -4.24
N ASP A 87 16.43 -5.24 -3.14
CA ASP A 87 17.68 -4.51 -2.98
C ASP A 87 18.75 -5.34 -2.25
N GLY A 88 18.34 -6.39 -1.53
CA GLY A 88 19.28 -7.28 -0.86
C GLY A 88 18.65 -8.51 -0.22
N VAL A 89 19.50 -9.38 0.31
CA VAL A 89 19.11 -10.64 0.96
C VAL A 89 19.75 -10.71 2.34
N ILE A 90 18.94 -11.14 3.32
CA ILE A 90 19.35 -11.45 4.69
C ILE A 90 19.12 -12.95 4.89
N ILE A 91 20.15 -13.66 5.37
CA ILE A 91 20.01 -15.05 5.82
C ILE A 91 20.09 -15.05 7.35
N VAL A 92 19.05 -15.57 7.98
CA VAL A 92 18.92 -15.68 9.43
C VAL A 92 18.97 -17.15 9.82
N THR A 93 19.81 -17.52 10.79
CA THR A 93 19.89 -18.89 11.28
C THR A 93 19.93 -18.98 12.79
N THR A 94 19.47 -20.11 13.33
CA THR A 94 19.60 -20.48 14.75
C THR A 94 20.96 -21.10 15.11
N SER A 95 21.81 -21.35 14.12
CA SER A 95 23.19 -21.87 14.28
C SER A 95 24.22 -20.78 13.93
N HIS A 96 25.40 -21.17 13.46
CA HIS A 96 26.48 -20.27 13.02
C HIS A 96 26.78 -20.44 11.53
N PHE A 97 27.45 -19.47 10.92
CA PHE A 97 27.99 -19.58 9.56
C PHE A 97 29.44 -20.03 9.59
N THR A 98 29.87 -20.85 8.63
CA THR A 98 31.30 -21.13 8.48
C THR A 98 32.05 -19.88 8.02
N ARG A 99 33.36 -19.82 8.24
CA ARG A 99 34.19 -18.69 7.80
C ARG A 99 34.08 -18.46 6.30
N GLU A 100 34.09 -19.55 5.53
CA GLU A 100 33.97 -19.52 4.07
C GLU A 100 32.58 -18.99 3.65
N ALA A 101 31.52 -19.29 4.41
CA ALA A 101 30.19 -18.75 4.14
C ALA A 101 30.10 -17.24 4.42
N GLN A 102 30.82 -16.74 5.43
CA GLN A 102 30.92 -15.31 5.71
C GLN A 102 31.68 -14.56 4.62
N GLU A 103 32.80 -15.14 4.15
CA GLU A 103 33.58 -14.62 3.01
C GLU A 103 32.70 -14.55 1.74
N GLU A 104 31.99 -15.63 1.42
CA GLU A 104 31.08 -15.69 0.27
C GLU A 104 29.94 -14.66 0.36
N ALA A 105 29.37 -14.47 1.56
CA ALA A 105 28.29 -13.50 1.77
C ALA A 105 28.74 -12.07 1.55
N ALA A 106 29.98 -11.74 1.94
CA ALA A 106 30.57 -10.43 1.69
C ALA A 106 30.73 -10.16 0.18
N GLU A 107 31.20 -11.16 -0.58
CA GLU A 107 31.33 -11.05 -2.04
C GLU A 107 29.98 -10.83 -2.75
N HIS A 108 28.90 -11.41 -2.22
CA HIS A 108 27.57 -11.38 -2.85
C HIS A 108 26.61 -10.35 -2.24
N ASN A 109 27.11 -9.48 -1.35
CA ASN A 109 26.32 -8.49 -0.58
C ASN A 109 25.10 -9.12 0.13
N VAL A 110 25.29 -10.29 0.73
CA VAL A 110 24.29 -10.97 1.55
C VAL A 110 24.55 -10.63 3.03
N LYS A 111 23.52 -10.25 3.77
CA LYS A 111 23.64 -10.01 5.22
C LYS A 111 23.37 -11.30 5.98
N LEU A 112 24.15 -11.53 7.03
CA LEU A 112 24.08 -12.75 7.84
C LEU A 112 23.67 -12.38 9.26
N ILE A 113 22.68 -13.09 9.79
CA ILE A 113 22.28 -13.01 11.20
C ILE A 113 22.36 -14.43 11.76
N ASP A 114 23.36 -14.68 12.61
CA ASP A 114 23.56 -15.98 13.25
C ASP A 114 22.80 -16.08 14.58
N GLY A 115 22.81 -17.25 15.21
CA GLY A 115 22.01 -17.51 16.41
C GLY A 115 22.38 -16.60 17.60
N ASN A 116 23.65 -16.23 17.74
CA ASN A 116 24.10 -15.33 18.79
C ASN A 116 23.60 -13.90 18.54
N LEU A 117 23.84 -13.37 17.34
CA LEU A 117 23.36 -12.03 16.97
C LEU A 117 21.84 -11.95 17.03
N LEU A 118 21.13 -12.99 16.58
CA LEU A 118 19.68 -13.07 16.65
C LEU A 118 19.18 -13.01 18.10
N ALA A 119 19.80 -13.77 19.01
CA ALA A 119 19.45 -13.74 20.43
C ALA A 119 19.68 -12.36 21.05
N GLU A 120 20.77 -11.67 20.71
CA GLU A 120 21.04 -10.30 21.15
C GLU A 120 19.97 -9.33 20.64
N MET A 121 19.63 -9.40 19.35
CA MET A 121 18.58 -8.59 18.74
C MET A 121 17.22 -8.84 19.40
N LEU A 122 16.84 -10.09 19.64
CA LEU A 122 15.59 -10.44 20.32
C LEU A 122 15.55 -9.91 21.75
N ASN A 123 16.62 -10.06 22.51
CA ASN A 123 16.70 -9.52 23.87
C ASN A 123 16.61 -7.99 23.91
N HIS A 124 17.06 -7.30 22.85
CA HIS A 124 16.98 -5.86 22.74
C HIS A 124 15.56 -5.38 22.34
N TYR A 125 14.98 -5.95 21.29
CA TYR A 125 13.73 -5.48 20.68
C TYR A 125 12.47 -6.17 21.23
N LEU A 126 12.61 -7.33 21.88
CA LEU A 126 11.55 -8.17 22.45
C LEU A 126 11.94 -8.69 23.86
N PRO A 127 12.10 -7.81 24.87
CA PRO A 127 12.55 -8.20 26.22
C PRO A 127 11.47 -8.92 27.05
N GLU A 128 10.21 -8.91 26.62
CA GLU A 128 9.11 -9.63 27.29
C GLU A 128 8.88 -10.98 26.59
N VAL A 129 9.26 -12.06 27.27
CA VAL A 129 8.94 -13.43 26.84
C VAL A 129 7.46 -13.67 27.10
N SER A 130 6.61 -13.45 26.09
CA SER A 130 5.27 -14.01 26.09
C SER A 130 5.39 -15.51 25.84
N GLU A 131 4.96 -16.30 26.81
CA GLU A 131 4.86 -17.76 26.71
C GLU A 131 4.21 -18.18 25.38
N GLY A 132 4.75 -19.26 24.79
CA GLY A 132 4.36 -19.78 23.48
C GLY A 132 2.85 -20.11 23.34
N PRO A 133 2.38 -20.36 22.11
CA PRO A 133 0.95 -20.47 21.82
C PRO A 133 0.33 -21.71 22.47
N GLN A 134 -0.50 -21.51 23.50
CA GLN A 134 -1.45 -22.53 23.93
C GLN A 134 -2.61 -22.58 22.91
N ILE A 135 -2.64 -23.69 22.17
CA ILE A 135 -3.79 -24.12 21.37
C ILE A 135 -4.90 -24.52 22.35
N THR A 136 -6.01 -23.79 22.35
CA THR A 136 -7.26 -24.30 22.92
C THR A 136 -8.31 -24.39 21.82
N GLN A 137 -8.61 -25.63 21.46
CA GLN A 137 -9.75 -26.00 20.63
C GLN A 137 -11.05 -25.51 21.30
N ILE A 138 -11.87 -24.71 20.61
CA ILE A 138 -13.31 -24.67 20.84
C ILE A 138 -14.05 -24.54 19.49
N SER A 139 -14.59 -25.70 19.09
CA SER A 139 -15.82 -26.00 18.35
C SER A 139 -16.68 -24.84 17.80
N GLU A 140 -17.10 -25.03 16.55
CA GLU A 140 -18.32 -24.47 16.00
C GLU A 140 -19.53 -24.74 16.92
N LYS A 141 -20.22 -23.68 17.37
CA LYS A 141 -21.69 -23.59 17.39
C LYS A 141 -22.14 -22.18 17.73
N GLU A 142 -23.09 -21.69 16.95
CA GLU A 142 -23.67 -20.35 17.00
C GLU A 142 -24.25 -19.99 18.39
N SER A 143 -24.05 -18.74 18.82
CA SER A 143 -25.17 -17.91 19.31
C SER A 143 -24.82 -16.42 19.37
N ARG A 144 -25.65 -15.67 18.65
CA ARG A 144 -25.93 -14.23 18.71
C ARG A 144 -25.51 -13.53 20.02
N SER A 145 -24.59 -12.56 19.94
CA SER A 145 -24.86 -11.16 20.28
C SER A 145 -23.65 -10.24 20.00
N SER A 146 -23.90 -9.16 19.26
CA SER A 146 -23.38 -7.80 19.48
C SER A 146 -21.89 -7.61 19.84
N SER A 147 -21.08 -7.11 18.89
CA SER A 147 -20.48 -5.74 18.97
C SER A 147 -19.47 -5.48 17.83
N THR A 148 -19.91 -4.77 16.79
CA THR A 148 -19.04 -4.09 15.83
C THR A 148 -18.46 -2.84 16.49
N SER A 149 -17.34 -2.97 17.19
CA SER A 149 -16.44 -1.84 17.47
C SER A 149 -15.21 -2.00 16.60
N THR A 150 -14.82 -0.93 15.90
CA THR A 150 -13.58 -0.93 15.11
C THR A 150 -12.40 -1.01 16.07
N VAL A 151 -11.89 -2.22 16.33
CA VAL A 151 -10.59 -2.39 16.96
C VAL A 151 -9.54 -1.95 15.93
N LEU A 152 -8.97 -0.76 16.11
CA LEU A 152 -7.81 -0.33 15.32
C LEU A 152 -6.72 -1.38 15.47
N ARG A 153 -6.17 -1.86 14.35
CA ARG A 153 -5.13 -2.89 14.37
C ARG A 153 -3.82 -2.27 14.88
N ARG A 154 -2.95 -3.07 15.52
CA ARG A 154 -1.66 -2.58 16.05
C ARG A 154 -0.85 -1.88 14.93
N GLY A 155 -0.42 -0.64 15.15
CA GLY A 155 0.27 0.20 14.17
C GLY A 155 -0.65 0.90 13.16
N GLU A 156 -1.91 1.13 13.51
CA GLU A 156 -2.85 1.97 12.77
C GLU A 156 -3.19 3.21 13.61
N ASP A 157 -2.62 4.36 13.23
CA ASP A 157 -2.74 5.61 14.00
C ASP A 157 -3.79 6.52 13.40
N THR A 158 -4.69 7.03 14.23
CA THR A 158 -5.71 7.99 13.79
C THR A 158 -5.10 9.37 13.61
N LEU A 159 -5.17 9.89 12.39
CA LEU A 159 -4.70 11.22 12.00
C LEU A 159 -5.82 12.27 12.12
N ALA A 160 -7.06 11.86 11.78
CA ALA A 160 -8.23 12.70 11.94
C ALA A 160 -9.50 11.88 12.13
N ALA A 161 -10.45 12.49 12.84
CA ALA A 161 -11.86 12.11 12.84
C ALA A 161 -12.66 13.40 12.63
N GLU A 162 -13.37 13.52 11.52
CA GLU A 162 -14.09 14.75 11.15
C GLU A 162 -15.50 14.43 10.64
N PRO A 163 -16.51 15.26 10.93
CA PRO A 163 -17.83 15.09 10.35
C PRO A 163 -17.79 15.45 8.85
N VAL A 164 -18.38 14.58 8.03
CA VAL A 164 -18.55 14.76 6.59
C VAL A 164 -19.96 14.37 6.17
N ASN A 165 -20.48 14.96 5.10
CA ASN A 165 -21.58 14.34 4.38
C ASN A 165 -21.02 13.61 3.17
N LEU A 166 -21.44 12.37 2.97
CA LEU A 166 -21.21 11.58 1.77
C LEU A 166 -22.59 11.44 1.09
N GLY A 167 -22.78 12.15 -0.01
CA GLY A 167 -24.11 12.36 -0.59
C GLY A 167 -25.05 13.09 0.38
N LYS A 168 -26.23 12.52 0.64
CA LYS A 168 -27.25 13.09 1.54
C LYS A 168 -27.10 12.65 3.01
N GLU A 169 -26.19 11.73 3.27
CA GLU A 169 -26.03 11.13 4.60
C GLU A 169 -24.80 11.68 5.31
N ARG A 170 -24.92 11.81 6.64
CA ARG A 170 -23.86 12.31 7.51
C ARG A 170 -23.06 11.15 8.09
N PHE A 171 -21.74 11.27 8.02
CA PHE A 171 -20.76 10.33 8.54
C PHE A 171 -19.69 11.05 9.36
N THR A 172 -18.92 10.27 10.10
CA THR A 172 -17.59 10.64 10.58
C THR A 172 -16.56 9.99 9.67
N ILE A 173 -15.76 10.80 8.97
CA ILE A 173 -14.57 10.31 8.27
C ILE A 173 -13.46 10.12 9.31
N MET A 174 -12.95 8.91 9.45
CA MET A 174 -11.82 8.58 10.30
C MET A 174 -10.64 8.21 9.41
N ILE A 175 -9.62 9.06 9.40
CA ILE A 175 -8.43 8.92 8.57
C ILE A 175 -7.32 8.39 9.46
N THR A 176 -6.73 7.27 9.06
CA THR A 176 -5.56 6.67 9.71
C THR A 176 -4.37 6.65 8.74
N ASN A 177 -3.19 6.28 9.23
CA ASN A 177 -2.02 6.02 8.39
C ASN A 177 -2.20 4.84 7.41
N LYS A 178 -3.27 4.04 7.51
CA LYS A 178 -3.49 2.85 6.65
C LYS A 178 -4.84 2.82 5.96
N ASN A 179 -5.88 3.43 6.54
CA ASN A 179 -7.24 3.36 6.05
C ASN A 179 -8.00 4.67 6.28
N ILE A 180 -9.03 4.87 5.47
CA ILE A 180 -10.09 5.84 5.68
C ILE A 180 -11.37 5.05 5.95
N PHE A 181 -12.05 5.38 7.03
CA PHE A 181 -13.34 4.80 7.39
C PHE A 181 -14.41 5.87 7.35
N PHE A 182 -15.58 5.54 6.81
CA PHE A 182 -16.80 6.34 6.97
C PHE A 182 -17.70 5.62 7.96
N LYS A 183 -17.90 6.27 9.11
CA LYS A 183 -18.68 5.73 10.21
C LYS A 183 -20.00 6.46 10.34
N LYS A 184 -21.08 5.72 10.52
CA LYS A 184 -22.41 6.29 10.80
C LYS A 184 -22.73 6.12 12.29
N GLU A 185 -23.18 7.20 12.92
CA GLU A 185 -23.68 7.14 14.29
C GLU A 185 -25.11 6.58 14.28
N ASN A 186 -25.36 5.48 14.98
CA ASN A 186 -26.72 5.04 15.26
C ASN A 186 -27.24 5.74 16.53
N ASN A 187 -28.22 6.63 16.36
CA ASN A 187 -28.92 7.32 17.46
C ASN A 187 -29.99 6.42 18.12
N GLY A 188 -29.64 5.18 18.44
CA GLY A 188 -30.50 4.30 19.23
C GLY A 188 -30.47 4.71 20.71
N VAL A 189 -31.66 4.80 21.33
CA VAL A 189 -31.89 5.29 22.71
C VAL A 189 -31.07 4.55 23.79
N LEU A 190 -30.49 3.39 23.48
CA LEU A 190 -29.77 2.53 24.44
C LEU A 190 -28.36 2.09 24.01
N SER A 191 -27.82 2.52 22.86
CA SER A 191 -26.42 2.23 22.51
C SER A 191 -25.90 3.12 21.37
N ARG A 192 -24.87 3.93 21.64
CA ARG A 192 -24.05 4.58 20.59
C ARG A 192 -23.12 3.52 19.98
N LYS A 193 -23.59 2.81 18.95
CA LYS A 193 -22.77 1.92 18.14
C LYS A 193 -22.39 2.63 16.85
N GLU A 194 -21.09 2.77 16.61
CA GLU A 194 -20.55 3.26 15.35
C GLU A 194 -20.41 2.07 14.38
N ASN A 195 -21.10 2.13 13.24
CA ASN A 195 -20.92 1.15 12.17
C ASN A 195 -20.01 1.73 11.09
N VAL A 196 -19.01 0.95 10.65
CA VAL A 196 -18.20 1.27 9.48
C VAL A 196 -18.98 0.89 8.24
N GLU A 197 -19.39 1.88 7.46
CA GLU A 197 -20.18 1.68 6.22
C GLU A 197 -19.28 1.60 4.98
N LEU A 198 -18.13 2.27 5.03
CA LEU A 198 -17.15 2.25 3.95
C LEU A 198 -15.73 2.28 4.52
N ARG A 199 -14.84 1.49 3.91
CA ARG A 199 -13.40 1.45 4.19
C ARG A 199 -12.61 1.56 2.90
N ILE A 200 -11.69 2.52 2.84
CA ILE A 200 -10.74 2.73 1.73
C ILE A 200 -9.33 2.56 2.30
N GLN A 201 -8.46 1.79 1.63
CA GLN A 201 -7.07 1.69 2.07
C GLN A 201 -6.28 2.89 1.56
N VAL A 202 -5.36 3.44 2.36
CA VAL A 202 -4.57 4.62 1.98
C VAL A 202 -3.79 4.38 0.69
N ARG A 203 -3.25 3.16 0.49
CA ARG A 203 -2.56 2.76 -0.74
C ARG A 203 -3.41 2.78 -2.01
N ASP A 204 -4.74 2.79 -1.87
CA ASP A 204 -5.68 2.83 -2.98
C ASP A 204 -6.14 4.26 -3.28
N ILE A 205 -5.72 5.26 -2.50
CA ILE A 205 -6.03 6.67 -2.77
C ILE A 205 -5.21 7.13 -3.99
N ILE A 206 -5.92 7.66 -4.98
CA ILE A 206 -5.30 8.34 -6.12
C ILE A 206 -5.10 9.81 -5.80
N GLY A 207 -6.10 10.44 -5.19
CA GLY A 207 -6.01 11.80 -4.70
C GLY A 207 -7.35 12.42 -4.35
N ILE A 208 -7.36 13.73 -4.16
CA ILE A 208 -8.55 14.52 -3.84
C ILE A 208 -8.65 15.73 -4.77
N HIS A 209 -9.86 15.97 -5.27
CA HIS A 209 -10.21 17.22 -5.95
C HIS A 209 -11.03 18.09 -5.00
N VAL A 210 -10.64 19.37 -4.85
CA VAL A 210 -11.27 20.28 -3.89
C VAL A 210 -11.95 21.43 -4.63
N GLU A 211 -13.24 21.62 -4.37
CA GLU A 211 -14.02 22.77 -4.79
C GLU A 211 -14.40 23.67 -3.59
N LYS A 212 -15.13 24.75 -3.84
CA LYS A 212 -15.53 25.72 -2.81
C LYS A 212 -16.33 25.10 -1.65
N GLN A 213 -17.20 24.13 -1.90
CA GLN A 213 -18.02 23.48 -0.86
C GLN A 213 -17.90 21.95 -0.82
N HIS A 214 -17.30 21.36 -1.86
CA HIS A 214 -17.23 19.92 -2.04
C HIS A 214 -15.78 19.47 -2.17
N MET A 215 -15.53 18.23 -1.79
CA MET A 215 -14.32 17.52 -2.12
C MET A 215 -14.69 16.19 -2.77
N PHE A 216 -13.82 15.67 -3.62
CA PHE A 216 -14.05 14.43 -4.33
C PHE A 216 -12.83 13.56 -4.08
N LEU A 217 -12.96 12.60 -3.15
CA LEU A 217 -11.91 11.62 -2.88
C LEU A 217 -11.94 10.60 -4.02
N ILE A 218 -10.80 10.43 -4.68
CA ILE A 218 -10.60 9.53 -5.80
C ILE A 218 -9.76 8.36 -5.30
N ALA A 219 -10.30 7.15 -5.39
CA ALA A 219 -9.59 5.94 -4.98
C ALA A 219 -9.89 4.75 -5.90
N GLY A 220 -9.02 3.76 -5.87
CA GLY A 220 -9.14 2.52 -6.63
C GLY A 220 -7.94 2.27 -7.55
N GLN A 221 -7.82 1.02 -8.00
CA GLN A 221 -6.71 0.57 -8.83
C GLN A 221 -7.17 0.33 -10.27
N LYS A 222 -7.95 -0.72 -10.56
CA LYS A 222 -8.42 -0.99 -11.93
C LYS A 222 -9.57 -0.06 -12.30
N GLN A 223 -10.57 0.05 -11.42
CA GLN A 223 -11.66 1.00 -11.53
C GLN A 223 -11.44 2.11 -10.51
N LEU A 224 -11.68 3.35 -10.93
CA LEU A 224 -11.68 4.50 -10.02
C LEU A 224 -13.09 4.71 -9.50
N THR A 225 -13.19 5.04 -8.23
CA THR A 225 -14.41 5.50 -7.58
C THR A 225 -14.19 6.90 -7.05
N VAL A 226 -15.17 7.77 -7.26
CA VAL A 226 -15.18 9.13 -6.76
C VAL A 226 -16.20 9.21 -5.64
N TYR A 227 -15.76 9.63 -4.46
CA TYR A 227 -16.60 9.82 -3.28
C TYR A 227 -16.84 11.32 -3.07
N PRO A 228 -18.04 11.84 -3.37
CA PRO A 228 -18.37 13.26 -3.17
C PRO A 228 -18.61 13.53 -1.69
N LEU A 229 -17.76 14.37 -1.10
CA LEU A 229 -17.76 14.73 0.30
C LEU A 229 -18.05 16.22 0.48
N SER A 230 -18.76 16.58 1.55
CA SER A 230 -18.82 17.96 2.03
C SER A 230 -18.47 18.03 3.51
N SER A 231 -17.71 19.04 3.90
CA SER A 231 -17.34 19.29 5.30
C SER A 231 -16.97 20.75 5.51
N LYS A 232 -17.20 21.25 6.73
CA LYS A 232 -16.66 22.54 7.18
C LYS A 232 -15.14 22.49 7.41
N ARG A 233 -14.57 21.28 7.49
CA ARG A 233 -13.15 21.01 7.78
C ARG A 233 -12.43 20.48 6.54
N LYS A 234 -12.94 20.84 5.35
CA LYS A 234 -12.48 20.32 4.06
C LYS A 234 -10.98 20.54 3.82
N ASP A 235 -10.45 21.70 4.16
CA ASP A 235 -9.05 22.04 3.86
C ASP A 235 -8.11 21.20 4.73
N ARG A 236 -8.46 20.99 6.01
CA ARG A 236 -7.76 20.06 6.90
C ARG A 236 -7.82 18.61 6.40
N ILE A 237 -9.00 18.16 5.95
CA ILE A 237 -9.16 16.81 5.41
C ILE A 237 -8.30 16.63 4.16
N ALA A 238 -8.33 17.60 3.23
CA ALA A 238 -7.52 17.59 2.02
C ALA A 238 -6.02 17.57 2.34
N GLU A 239 -5.56 18.44 3.24
CA GLU A 239 -4.16 18.50 3.68
C GLU A 239 -3.69 17.16 4.27
N ILE A 240 -4.48 16.53 5.15
CA ILE A 240 -4.12 15.23 5.72
C ILE A 240 -4.07 14.16 4.63
N LEU A 241 -5.02 14.15 3.71
CA LEU A 241 -5.07 13.18 2.62
C LEU A 241 -3.94 13.39 1.60
N ASP A 242 -3.52 14.63 1.39
CA ASP A 242 -2.38 14.97 0.54
C ASP A 242 -1.06 14.59 1.22
N ASN A 243 -0.90 14.85 2.52
CA ASN A 243 0.26 14.42 3.31
C ASN A 243 0.35 12.90 3.48
N LEU A 244 -0.78 12.21 3.38
CA LEU A 244 -0.84 10.76 3.33
C LEU A 244 -0.38 10.19 1.98
N ARG A 245 -0.25 11.01 0.94
CA ARG A 245 0.41 10.62 -0.31
C ARG A 245 1.91 10.72 -0.04
N PRO A 246 2.63 9.61 0.11
CA PRO A 246 4.08 9.72 0.21
C PRO A 246 4.57 10.09 -1.19
N GLU A 247 5.29 11.21 -1.32
CA GLU A 247 5.88 11.69 -2.58
C GLU A 247 6.93 10.72 -3.19
N TYR A 248 7.06 9.48 -2.67
CA TYR A 248 8.10 8.52 -3.03
C TYR A 248 7.63 7.08 -3.31
N VAL A 249 6.32 6.79 -3.34
CA VAL A 249 5.85 5.41 -3.61
C VAL A 249 5.48 5.22 -5.08
N ARG A 250 5.94 4.10 -5.65
CA ARG A 250 5.75 3.59 -7.02
C ARG A 250 4.28 3.40 -7.48
N GLY A 251 3.32 4.07 -6.83
CA GLY A 251 1.87 3.99 -7.04
C GLY A 251 1.32 5.01 -8.05
N GLU A 252 0.09 4.77 -8.50
CA GLU A 252 -0.66 5.72 -9.33
C GLU A 252 -1.16 6.88 -8.45
N HIS A 253 -0.98 8.13 -8.89
CA HIS A 253 -1.40 9.31 -8.14
C HIS A 253 -2.02 10.36 -9.05
N LEU A 254 -2.88 11.20 -8.48
CA LEU A 254 -3.55 12.31 -9.16
C LEU A 254 -2.55 13.40 -9.54
N ILE A 255 -2.48 13.74 -10.82
CA ILE A 255 -1.71 14.87 -11.35
C ILE A 255 -2.62 16.10 -11.42
N MET A 256 -3.76 15.95 -12.10
CA MET A 256 -4.74 17.02 -12.27
C MET A 256 -6.15 16.44 -12.41
N SER A 257 -7.14 17.23 -12.04
CA SER A 257 -8.55 16.89 -12.23
C SER A 257 -9.39 18.13 -12.53
N SER A 258 -10.46 17.92 -13.27
CA SER A 258 -11.43 18.95 -13.64
C SER A 258 -12.82 18.32 -13.60
N ARG A 259 -13.79 19.02 -13.02
CA ARG A 259 -15.16 18.55 -12.97
C ARG A 259 -16.08 19.52 -13.69
N ARG A 260 -16.98 18.98 -14.50
CA ARG A 260 -18.06 19.71 -15.16
C ARG A 260 -19.36 18.93 -14.98
N ASN A 261 -20.28 19.47 -14.17
CA ASN A 261 -21.49 18.77 -13.74
C ASN A 261 -21.14 17.41 -13.09
N SER A 262 -21.77 16.31 -13.51
CA SER A 262 -21.46 14.96 -13.03
C SER A 262 -20.19 14.37 -13.65
N SER A 263 -19.64 14.98 -14.71
CA SER A 263 -18.45 14.46 -15.40
C SER A 263 -17.17 14.96 -14.75
N MET A 264 -16.26 14.03 -14.48
CA MET A 264 -14.94 14.31 -13.94
C MET A 264 -13.87 13.78 -14.90
N THR A 265 -12.98 14.66 -15.33
CA THR A 265 -11.77 14.30 -16.06
C THR A 265 -10.61 14.25 -15.07
N ILE A 266 -9.87 13.16 -15.05
CA ILE A 266 -8.82 12.84 -14.08
C ILE A 266 -7.57 12.44 -14.87
N LEU A 267 -6.48 13.18 -14.71
CA LEU A 267 -5.15 12.79 -15.16
C LEU A 267 -4.37 12.24 -13.96
N THR A 268 -3.92 11.00 -14.07
CA THR A 268 -3.04 10.36 -13.09
C THR A 268 -1.65 10.14 -13.68
N SER A 269 -0.72 9.70 -12.84
CA SER A 269 0.62 9.32 -13.29
C SER A 269 0.67 8.13 -14.26
N LYS A 270 -0.46 7.45 -14.51
CA LYS A 270 -0.52 6.25 -15.38
C LYS A 270 -1.57 6.32 -16.49
N ARG A 271 -2.61 7.14 -16.33
CA ARG A 271 -3.75 7.16 -17.26
C ARG A 271 -4.55 8.45 -17.19
N LEU A 272 -5.31 8.65 -18.24
CA LEU A 272 -6.35 9.65 -18.34
C LEU A 272 -7.72 8.97 -18.21
N VAL A 273 -8.57 9.47 -17.32
CA VAL A 273 -9.89 8.92 -17.03
C VAL A 273 -10.96 9.99 -17.17
N GLN A 274 -12.03 9.68 -17.91
CA GLN A 274 -13.28 10.42 -17.89
C GLN A 274 -14.32 9.57 -17.17
N LEU A 275 -14.85 10.06 -16.06
CA LEU A 275 -15.79 9.33 -15.22
C LEU A 275 -17.04 10.18 -14.98
N ASP A 276 -18.20 9.58 -15.14
CA ASP A 276 -19.46 10.16 -14.67
C ASP A 276 -19.71 9.71 -13.22
N ILE A 277 -19.78 10.68 -12.30
CA ILE A 277 -19.84 10.44 -10.85
C ILE A 277 -21.15 9.77 -10.44
N GLU A 278 -22.25 10.00 -11.16
CA GLU A 278 -23.57 9.50 -10.80
C GLU A 278 -23.80 8.07 -11.29
N SER A 279 -23.42 7.78 -12.54
CA SER A 279 -23.58 6.46 -13.16
C SER A 279 -22.39 5.52 -12.94
N GLY A 280 -21.22 6.06 -12.58
CA GLY A 280 -19.96 5.31 -12.46
C GLY A 280 -19.37 4.87 -13.81
N VAL A 281 -19.98 5.26 -14.93
CA VAL A 281 -19.45 4.96 -16.26
C VAL A 281 -18.11 5.64 -16.44
N MET A 282 -17.10 4.89 -16.86
CA MET A 282 -15.75 5.39 -17.03
C MET A 282 -15.13 5.01 -18.38
N ASN A 283 -14.42 5.96 -18.98
CA ASN A 283 -13.52 5.75 -20.10
C ASN A 283 -12.08 5.94 -19.60
N ASN A 284 -11.21 4.99 -19.91
CA ASN A 284 -9.83 4.96 -19.41
C ASN A 284 -8.87 4.83 -20.60
N ILE A 285 -7.90 5.74 -20.67
CA ILE A 285 -6.84 5.76 -21.66
C ILE A 285 -5.51 5.66 -20.92
N VAL A 286 -4.80 4.54 -21.09
CA VAL A 286 -3.45 4.38 -20.54
C VAL A 286 -2.50 5.35 -21.24
N LEU A 287 -1.65 6.07 -20.50
CA LEU A 287 -0.79 7.12 -21.07
C LEU A 287 0.12 6.60 -22.19
N SER A 288 0.70 5.41 -22.03
CA SER A 288 1.56 4.78 -23.05
C SER A 288 0.85 4.39 -24.34
N LYS A 289 -0.48 4.48 -24.40
CA LYS A 289 -1.28 4.30 -25.62
C LYS A 289 -1.67 5.62 -26.30
N ILE A 290 -1.37 6.75 -25.69
CA ILE A 290 -1.66 8.06 -26.27
C ILE A 290 -0.60 8.37 -27.33
N VAL A 291 -1.04 8.52 -28.57
CA VAL A 291 -0.16 8.79 -29.73
C VAL A 291 -0.33 10.20 -30.29
N GLY A 292 -1.32 10.95 -29.82
CA GLY A 292 -1.54 12.34 -30.23
C GLY A 292 -2.40 13.12 -29.24
N ILE A 293 -2.06 14.39 -29.06
CA ILE A 293 -2.75 15.33 -28.18
C ILE A 293 -2.89 16.65 -28.95
N GLU A 294 -4.13 17.04 -29.27
CA GLU A 294 -4.41 18.20 -30.13
C GLU A 294 -5.50 19.07 -29.50
N ILE A 295 -5.38 20.39 -29.67
CA ILE A 295 -6.49 21.30 -29.39
C ILE A 295 -7.29 21.40 -30.68
N GLU A 296 -8.52 20.87 -30.66
CA GLU A 296 -9.46 21.03 -31.76
C GLU A 296 -10.44 22.14 -31.46
N GLY A 297 -10.58 23.08 -32.39
CA GLY A 297 -11.39 24.28 -32.23
C GLY A 297 -11.61 24.97 -33.58
N GLY A 298 -12.51 25.95 -33.61
CA GLY A 298 -12.78 26.71 -34.83
C GLY A 298 -13.71 27.89 -34.57
N PHE A 299 -13.91 28.74 -35.57
CA PHE A 299 -14.62 30.04 -35.48
C PHE A 299 -16.03 29.97 -34.85
N LEU A 300 -16.65 28.79 -34.77
CA LEU A 300 -17.98 28.55 -34.20
C LEU A 300 -18.04 27.38 -33.19
N LYS A 301 -16.92 26.71 -32.87
CA LYS A 301 -16.89 25.57 -31.94
C LYS A 301 -16.02 25.91 -30.74
N LYS A 302 -16.51 25.58 -29.54
CA LYS A 302 -15.68 25.62 -28.34
C LYS A 302 -14.49 24.68 -28.52
N ASP A 303 -13.31 25.17 -28.19
CA ASP A 303 -12.09 24.39 -28.17
C ASP A 303 -12.27 23.16 -27.27
N ARG A 304 -11.66 22.04 -27.65
CA ARG A 304 -11.64 20.79 -26.89
C ARG A 304 -10.26 20.16 -27.00
N LEU A 305 -9.86 19.45 -25.95
CA LEU A 305 -8.67 18.62 -26.03
C LEU A 305 -9.04 17.27 -26.64
N ALA A 306 -8.39 16.93 -27.75
CA ALA A 306 -8.56 15.65 -28.41
C ALA A 306 -7.36 14.74 -28.14
N ILE A 307 -7.63 13.51 -27.74
CA ILE A 307 -6.64 12.48 -27.40
C ILE A 307 -6.78 11.33 -28.39
N SER A 308 -5.71 11.03 -29.11
CA SER A 308 -5.63 9.89 -30.03
C SER A 308 -5.00 8.71 -29.32
N GLU A 309 -5.75 7.62 -29.19
CA GLU A 309 -5.30 6.36 -28.58
C GLU A 309 -5.00 5.31 -29.67
N SER A 310 -3.85 4.65 -29.59
CA SER A 310 -3.52 3.51 -30.44
C SER A 310 -4.39 2.30 -30.10
N SER A 311 -5.09 1.73 -31.09
CA SER A 311 -5.82 0.47 -30.90
C SER A 311 -4.93 -0.75 -31.21
N ASN A 312 -5.15 -1.86 -30.50
CA ASN A 312 -4.43 -3.11 -30.75
C ASN A 312 -4.98 -3.76 -32.04
N GLY A 313 -4.41 -3.40 -33.20
CA GLY A 313 -4.66 -4.05 -34.48
C GLY A 313 -5.17 -3.10 -35.56
N MET A 314 -4.37 -2.97 -36.63
CA MET A 314 -4.53 -2.03 -37.76
C MET A 314 -4.35 -0.56 -37.37
N ASN A 315 -3.96 0.29 -38.32
CA ASN A 315 -3.70 1.74 -38.15
C ASN A 315 -4.92 2.58 -37.69
N ALA A 316 -5.93 1.96 -37.07
CA ALA A 316 -7.10 2.62 -36.52
C ALA A 316 -6.74 3.30 -35.19
N MET A 317 -6.91 4.62 -35.15
CA MET A 317 -6.78 5.42 -33.94
C MET A 317 -8.17 5.72 -33.39
N LYS A 318 -8.35 5.59 -32.07
CA LYS A 318 -9.56 6.02 -31.39
C LYS A 318 -9.35 7.44 -30.88
N LYS A 319 -10.19 8.39 -31.33
CA LYS A 319 -10.15 9.78 -30.85
C LYS A 319 -11.12 9.98 -29.70
N HIS A 320 -10.64 10.55 -28.61
CA HIS A 320 -11.40 10.88 -27.41
C HIS A 320 -11.41 12.39 -27.21
N PHE A 321 -12.51 12.96 -26.72
CA PHE A 321 -12.64 14.41 -26.51
C PHE A 321 -12.85 14.70 -25.04
N LEU A 322 -11.99 15.55 -24.48
CA LEU A 322 -12.07 15.96 -23.08
C LEU A 322 -12.85 17.26 -22.93
N GLU A 323 -13.67 17.31 -21.89
CA GLU A 323 -14.37 18.51 -21.45
C GLU A 323 -13.67 19.08 -20.22
N VAL A 324 -12.77 20.03 -20.43
CA VAL A 324 -11.93 20.66 -19.40
C VAL A 324 -11.90 22.17 -19.59
N GLU A 325 -11.75 22.94 -18.51
CA GLU A 325 -11.80 24.42 -18.58
C GLU A 325 -10.49 25.04 -19.08
N ASP A 326 -9.34 24.55 -18.62
CA ASP A 326 -8.00 25.05 -18.97
C ASP A 326 -7.30 24.12 -19.97
N ILE A 327 -7.76 24.16 -21.23
CA ILE A 327 -7.30 23.27 -22.30
C ILE A 327 -5.77 23.34 -22.51
N PRO A 328 -5.12 24.53 -22.56
CA PRO A 328 -3.68 24.61 -22.73
C PRO A 328 -2.92 23.89 -21.61
N ARG A 329 -3.31 24.09 -20.35
CA ARG A 329 -2.70 23.39 -19.22
C ARG A 329 -2.92 21.88 -19.28
N TRP A 330 -4.13 21.45 -19.61
CA TRP A 330 -4.43 20.02 -19.77
C TRP A 330 -3.61 19.38 -20.88
N LYS A 331 -3.39 20.07 -22.00
CA LYS A 331 -2.50 19.60 -23.06
C LYS A 331 -1.08 19.43 -22.54
N GLU A 332 -0.53 20.48 -21.93
CA GLU A 332 0.85 20.49 -21.43
C GLU A 332 1.10 19.38 -20.41
N GLU A 333 0.27 19.28 -19.38
CA GLU A 333 0.40 18.27 -18.31
C GLU A 333 0.23 16.85 -18.86
N THR A 334 -0.71 16.63 -19.77
CA THR A 334 -0.89 15.31 -20.39
C THR A 334 0.31 14.95 -21.27
N GLU A 335 0.86 15.89 -22.04
CA GLU A 335 2.08 15.67 -22.83
C GLU A 335 3.29 15.36 -21.97
N GLN A 336 3.48 16.08 -20.86
CA GLN A 336 4.54 15.79 -19.91
C GLN A 336 4.39 14.38 -19.33
N MET A 337 3.17 14.00 -18.95
CA MET A 337 2.90 12.68 -18.38
C MET A 337 3.09 11.54 -19.38
N VAL A 338 2.70 11.72 -20.64
CA VAL A 338 2.93 10.73 -21.71
C VAL A 338 4.42 10.54 -22.00
N ARG A 339 5.24 11.60 -21.89
CA ARG A 339 6.69 11.51 -22.12
C ARG A 339 7.42 10.67 -21.06
N VAL A 340 6.90 10.62 -19.84
CA VAL A 340 7.51 9.90 -18.72
C VAL A 340 6.86 8.53 -18.43
N SER A 341 5.80 8.18 -19.16
CA SER A 341 4.98 6.97 -18.93
C SER A 341 5.46 5.71 -19.63
#